data_AF-A0A6V7SL86-F1
#
_entry.id   AF-A0A6V7SL86-F1
#
_cell.length_a   1.000
_cell.length_b   1.000
_cell.length_c   1.000
_cell.angle_alpha   90.00
_cell.angle_beta   90.00
_cell.angle_gamma   90.00
#
_symmetry.space_group_name_H-M   'P 1'
#
loop_
_entity.id
_entity.type
_entity.pdbx_description
1 polymer ?
#
loop_
_entity_poly.entity_id
_entity_poly.type
_entity_poly.pdbx_seq_one_letter_code
_entity_poly.pdbx_strand_id
1 'polypeptide(L)'
;MIILKILFMFIGLIQSFMIKKIKWGDENLHGSQFRLYRAKYFRKFKTMPYIRDSGENHIKELTRERVKLNKHTANPITRGANFLFICNLDNRLSSQDVTHFFNYFIGIGSCVAQIKRNRYTGRNMGHGILKFKKAEDATIVLLNYQGIKLGEKNIILTEAFKNDYLEQKKHICNIYKPPT
;
A
#
# COMPACT_ATOMS: atom_id res chain seq x y z
N MET A 1 5.49 69.03 -52.11
CA MET A 1 6.07 67.85 -52.81
C MET A 1 7.02 67.01 -51.94
N ILE A 2 7.05 67.17 -50.61
CA ILE A 2 7.96 66.41 -49.71
C ILE A 2 7.22 65.22 -49.05
N ILE A 3 5.92 65.36 -48.78
CA ILE A 3 5.08 64.34 -48.13
C ILE A 3 4.91 63.09 -49.01
N LEU A 4 4.82 63.25 -50.34
CA LEU A 4 4.69 62.12 -51.29
C LEU A 4 5.97 61.27 -51.38
N LYS A 5 7.14 61.86 -51.09
CA LYS A 5 8.44 61.19 -51.09
C LYS A 5 8.65 60.33 -49.85
N ILE A 6 8.11 60.76 -48.71
CA ILE A 6 8.13 60.01 -47.44
C ILE A 6 7.19 58.80 -47.52
N LEU A 7 6.01 58.97 -48.13
CA LEU A 7 5.05 57.86 -48.33
C LEU A 7 5.63 56.74 -49.22
N PHE A 8 6.43 57.08 -50.24
CA PHE A 8 7.08 56.11 -51.11
C PHE A 8 8.23 55.32 -50.44
N MET A 9 8.93 55.90 -49.44
CA MET A 9 9.96 55.17 -48.69
C MET A 9 9.36 54.07 -47.78
N PHE A 10 8.17 54.28 -47.20
CA PHE A 10 7.55 53.28 -46.33
C PHE A 10 6.94 52.08 -47.09
N ILE A 11 6.59 52.24 -48.37
CA ILE A 11 6.07 51.13 -49.20
C ILE A 11 7.14 50.05 -49.45
N GLY A 12 8.41 50.44 -49.64
CA GLY A 12 9.52 49.50 -49.84
C GLY A 12 9.86 48.66 -48.60
N LEU A 13 9.58 49.16 -47.39
CA LEU A 13 9.85 48.43 -46.15
C LEU A 13 8.80 47.35 -45.85
N ILE A 14 7.57 47.52 -46.35
CA ILE A 14 6.46 46.58 -46.12
C ILE A 14 6.56 45.36 -47.04
N GLN A 15 7.12 45.50 -48.25
CA GLN A 15 7.34 44.37 -49.16
C GLN A 15 8.50 43.44 -48.74
N SER A 16 9.43 43.89 -47.90
CA SER A 16 10.52 43.05 -47.38
C SER A 16 10.10 42.17 -46.20
N PHE A 17 9.04 42.55 -45.48
CA PHE A 17 8.60 41.82 -44.26
C PHE A 17 7.60 40.69 -44.53
N MET A 18 7.00 40.63 -45.73
CA MET A 18 5.94 39.66 -46.06
C MET A 18 6.36 38.53 -47.02
N ILE A 19 7.67 38.23 -47.14
CA ILE A 19 8.15 37.15 -48.04
C ILE A 19 9.08 36.14 -47.33
N LYS A 20 9.24 36.20 -46.00
CA LYS A 20 9.99 35.18 -45.25
C LYS A 20 9.20 34.60 -44.08
N LYS A 21 8.30 33.66 -44.38
CA LYS A 21 8.37 32.27 -43.85
C LYS A 21 7.15 31.44 -44.26
N ILE A 22 7.46 30.19 -44.58
CA ILE A 22 6.57 29.03 -44.68
C ILE A 22 5.93 28.86 -46.06
N LYS A 23 6.78 28.51 -47.04
CA LYS A 23 6.41 27.55 -48.08
C LYS A 23 6.30 26.18 -47.40
N TRP A 24 5.10 25.64 -47.27
CA TRP A 24 4.94 24.19 -47.24
C TRP A 24 5.15 23.72 -48.67
N GLY A 25 6.36 23.27 -48.96
CA GLY A 25 6.64 22.55 -50.19
C GLY A 25 5.99 21.18 -50.08
N ASP A 26 5.06 20.90 -50.99
CA ASP A 26 4.73 19.53 -51.40
C ASP A 26 5.96 18.93 -52.08
N GLU A 27 6.93 18.51 -51.27
CA GLU A 27 8.08 17.73 -51.71
C GLU A 27 7.83 16.28 -51.31
N ASN A 28 7.30 15.53 -52.29
CA ASN A 28 7.59 14.12 -52.54
C ASN A 28 7.93 13.30 -51.29
N LEU A 29 6.89 12.90 -50.55
CA LEU A 29 6.93 11.71 -49.70
C LEU A 29 7.14 10.50 -50.62
N HIS A 30 8.39 10.28 -51.02
CA HIS A 30 8.86 9.01 -51.52
C HIS A 30 8.43 7.99 -50.47
N GLY A 31 7.48 7.12 -50.85
CA GLY A 31 6.96 6.07 -49.99
C GLY A 31 8.11 5.17 -49.56
N SER A 32 8.83 5.54 -48.52
CA SER A 32 9.57 4.60 -47.71
C SER A 32 8.50 3.77 -47.03
N GLN A 33 8.16 2.67 -47.69
CA GLN A 33 7.40 1.58 -47.11
C GLN A 33 7.92 1.41 -45.69
N PHE A 34 7.10 1.74 -44.69
CA PHE A 34 7.44 1.53 -43.29
C PHE A 34 7.73 0.04 -43.13
N ARG A 35 9.00 -0.35 -43.22
CA ARG A 35 9.44 -1.64 -42.73
C ARG A 35 9.35 -1.52 -41.22
N LEU A 36 8.23 -1.99 -40.68
CA LEU A 36 8.12 -2.38 -39.29
C LEU A 36 9.21 -3.40 -39.04
N TYR A 37 10.39 -2.95 -38.62
CA TYR A 37 11.32 -3.80 -37.92
C TYR A 37 10.56 -4.25 -36.69
N ARG A 38 10.05 -5.48 -36.72
CA ARG A 38 9.44 -6.15 -35.58
C ARG A 38 10.45 -6.01 -34.45
N ALA A 39 10.20 -5.07 -33.55
CA ALA A 39 11.03 -4.88 -32.37
C ALA A 39 10.88 -6.16 -31.54
N LYS A 40 11.75 -7.13 -31.83
CA LYS A 40 12.07 -8.20 -30.91
C LYS A 40 12.52 -7.44 -29.66
N TYR A 41 11.82 -7.68 -28.56
CA TYR A 41 12.03 -7.04 -27.26
C TYR A 41 11.36 -5.67 -27.06
N PHE A 42 10.04 -5.61 -27.18
CA PHE A 42 9.30 -4.92 -26.11
C PHE A 42 9.44 -5.77 -24.85
N ARG A 43 10.55 -5.60 -24.12
CA ARG A 43 10.64 -6.07 -22.73
C ARG A 43 9.58 -5.28 -21.97
N LYS A 44 8.40 -5.89 -21.84
CA LYS A 44 7.31 -5.41 -21.01
C LYS A 44 7.91 -5.06 -19.65
N PHE A 45 8.03 -3.76 -19.36
CA PHE A 45 8.52 -3.29 -18.08
C PHE A 45 7.69 -3.97 -16.99
N LYS A 46 8.35 -4.71 -16.08
CA LYS A 46 7.73 -5.36 -14.92
C LYS A 46 7.32 -4.33 -13.84
N THR A 47 6.92 -3.12 -14.23
CA THR A 47 6.73 -1.98 -13.33
C THR A 47 5.42 -1.24 -13.53
N MET A 48 4.42 -1.82 -14.21
CA MET A 48 3.05 -1.52 -13.82
C MET A 48 2.69 -2.52 -12.73
N PRO A 49 2.56 -2.13 -11.45
CA PRO A 49 1.71 -2.88 -10.56
C PRO A 49 0.34 -2.75 -11.21
N TYR A 50 -0.03 -3.79 -11.95
CA TYR A 50 -1.36 -3.89 -12.51
C TYR A 50 -2.25 -3.86 -11.27
N ILE A 51 -2.87 -2.71 -10.98
CA ILE A 51 -4.13 -2.69 -10.25
C ILE A 51 -4.99 -3.58 -11.13
N ARG A 52 -4.98 -4.87 -10.79
CA ARG A 52 -5.91 -5.80 -11.40
C ARG A 52 -7.18 -5.33 -10.79
N ASP A 53 -7.99 -4.65 -11.59
CA ASP A 53 -9.43 -4.67 -11.43
C ASP A 53 -9.83 -6.15 -11.56
N SER A 54 -9.46 -6.97 -10.56
CA SER A 54 -9.77 -8.40 -10.51
C SER A 54 -11.25 -8.61 -10.24
N GLY A 55 -12.00 -7.52 -9.99
CA GLY A 55 -13.36 -7.56 -9.47
C GLY A 55 -13.43 -8.14 -8.06
N GLU A 56 -12.30 -8.37 -7.39
CA GLU A 56 -12.26 -8.92 -6.04
C GLU A 56 -12.46 -7.80 -5.00
N ASN A 57 -13.06 -8.15 -3.87
CA ASN A 57 -13.20 -7.23 -2.75
C ASN A 57 -11.83 -6.75 -2.26
N HIS A 58 -11.74 -5.48 -1.85
CA HIS A 58 -10.52 -4.85 -1.32
C HIS A 58 -9.80 -5.71 -0.25
N ILE A 59 -10.55 -6.41 0.60
CA ILE A 59 -10.01 -7.32 1.61
C ILE A 59 -9.20 -8.46 0.97
N LYS A 60 -9.70 -9.08 -0.10
CA LYS A 60 -9.02 -10.19 -0.79
C LYS A 60 -7.74 -9.72 -1.46
N GLU A 61 -7.76 -8.52 -2.05
CA GLU A 61 -6.58 -7.91 -2.64
C GLU A 61 -5.50 -7.66 -1.57
N LEU A 62 -5.87 -7.04 -0.45
CA LEU A 62 -4.96 -6.81 0.68
C LEU A 62 -4.41 -8.14 1.24
N THR A 63 -5.26 -9.14 1.42
CA THR A 63 -4.83 -10.47 1.88
C THR A 63 -3.82 -11.08 0.90
N ARG A 64 -4.08 -10.98 -0.41
CA ARG A 64 -3.19 -11.49 -1.45
C ARG A 64 -1.82 -10.80 -1.40
N GLU A 65 -1.78 -9.48 -1.26
CA GLU A 65 -0.52 -8.75 -1.16
C GLU A 65 0.25 -9.13 0.11
N ARG A 66 -0.41 -9.23 1.25
CA ARG A 66 0.21 -9.71 2.50
C ARG A 66 0.83 -11.11 2.36
N VAL A 67 0.11 -12.03 1.73
CA VAL A 67 0.59 -13.40 1.49
C VAL A 67 1.77 -13.40 0.51
N LYS A 68 1.69 -12.64 -0.58
CA LYS A 68 2.79 -12.52 -1.56
C LYS A 68 4.05 -11.95 -0.94
N LEU A 69 3.95 -10.86 -0.17
CA LEU A 69 5.08 -10.25 0.51
C LEU A 69 5.78 -11.28 1.41
N ASN A 70 5.01 -12.07 2.15
CA ASN A 70 5.59 -13.12 3.00
C ASN A 70 6.24 -14.27 2.21
N LYS A 71 5.73 -14.61 1.01
CA LYS A 71 6.21 -15.73 0.20
C LYS A 71 7.43 -15.40 -0.66
N HIS A 72 7.51 -14.18 -1.19
CA HIS A 72 8.55 -13.77 -2.13
C HIS A 72 9.78 -13.14 -1.47
N THR A 73 9.68 -12.77 -0.20
CA THR A 73 10.82 -12.27 0.57
C THR A 73 11.62 -13.43 1.15
N ALA A 74 12.93 -13.51 0.85
CA ALA A 74 13.81 -14.56 1.35
C ALA A 74 13.92 -14.58 2.89
N ASN A 75 13.87 -13.39 3.51
CA ASN A 75 13.89 -13.19 4.96
C ASN A 75 12.69 -12.32 5.38
N PRO A 76 11.48 -12.88 5.52
CA PRO A 76 10.32 -12.08 5.88
C PRO A 76 10.48 -11.54 7.31
N ILE A 77 10.29 -10.23 7.46
CA ILE A 77 10.32 -9.54 8.75
C ILE A 77 9.12 -9.97 9.60
N THR A 78 7.98 -10.22 8.95
CA THR A 78 6.74 -10.70 9.57
C THR A 78 6.73 -12.23 9.75
N ARG A 79 6.02 -12.74 10.77
CA ARG A 79 5.73 -14.18 10.95
C ARG A 79 4.84 -14.73 9.83
N GLY A 80 4.00 -13.88 9.26
CA GLY A 80 3.17 -14.17 8.09
C GLY A 80 1.77 -13.60 8.19
N ALA A 81 1.02 -13.66 7.09
CA ALA A 81 -0.31 -13.02 6.97
C ALA A 81 -1.39 -13.59 7.90
N ASN A 82 -1.18 -14.79 8.45
CA ASN A 82 -2.11 -15.42 9.41
C ASN A 82 -1.86 -14.99 10.87
N PHE A 83 -0.78 -14.25 11.12
CA PHE A 83 -0.35 -13.89 12.46
C PHE A 83 -0.49 -12.39 12.68
N LEU A 84 -1.29 -12.02 13.67
CA LEU A 84 -1.38 -10.64 14.13
C LEU A 84 -0.75 -10.53 15.51
N PHE A 85 -0.26 -9.35 15.83
CA PHE A 85 0.16 -9.00 17.17
C PHE A 85 -0.87 -8.09 17.81
N ILE A 86 -1.22 -8.41 19.06
CA ILE A 86 -2.17 -7.65 19.87
C ILE A 86 -1.41 -6.96 21.01
N CYS A 87 -1.62 -5.66 21.15
CA CYS A 87 -1.07 -4.81 22.20
C CYS A 87 -2.18 -4.17 23.05
N ASN A 88 -1.76 -3.58 24.17
CA ASN A 88 -2.61 -2.80 25.07
C ASN A 88 -3.81 -3.60 25.62
N LEU A 89 -3.61 -4.90 25.82
CA LEU A 89 -4.62 -5.75 26.43
C LEU A 89 -4.70 -5.48 27.93
N ASP A 90 -5.92 -5.55 28.47
CA ASP A 90 -6.13 -5.55 29.92
C ASP A 90 -5.43 -6.76 30.57
N ASN A 91 -4.76 -6.51 31.70
CA ASN A 91 -4.03 -7.51 32.45
C ASN A 91 -4.95 -8.60 33.03
N ARG A 92 -6.25 -8.30 33.17
CA ARG A 92 -7.28 -9.24 33.65
C ARG A 92 -7.68 -10.29 32.62
N LEU A 93 -7.48 -10.02 31.32
CA LEU A 93 -7.96 -10.87 30.24
C LEU A 93 -7.03 -12.05 29.96
N SER A 94 -7.59 -13.26 29.94
CA SER A 94 -6.86 -14.48 29.62
C SER A 94 -6.77 -14.72 28.11
N SER A 95 -5.90 -15.65 27.71
CA SER A 95 -5.78 -16.08 26.30
C SER A 95 -7.07 -16.69 25.78
N GLN A 96 -7.80 -17.35 26.66
CA GLN A 96 -9.08 -17.99 26.37
C GLN A 96 -10.14 -16.94 26.07
N ASP A 97 -10.21 -15.86 26.86
CA ASP A 97 -11.20 -14.79 26.68
C ASP A 97 -11.01 -14.08 25.34
N VAL A 98 -9.76 -13.74 25.00
CA VAL A 98 -9.42 -13.11 23.71
C VAL A 98 -9.71 -14.06 22.55
N THR A 99 -9.40 -15.35 22.71
CA THR A 99 -9.71 -16.37 21.70
C THR A 99 -11.21 -16.49 21.47
N HIS A 100 -12.01 -16.52 22.55
CA HIS A 100 -13.45 -16.61 22.48
C HIS A 100 -14.05 -15.37 21.80
N PHE A 101 -13.55 -14.18 22.15
CA PHE A 101 -13.97 -12.93 21.53
C PHE A 101 -13.80 -12.93 20.00
N PHE A 102 -12.62 -13.25 19.48
CA PHE A 102 -12.40 -13.27 18.03
C PHE A 102 -13.13 -14.42 17.34
N ASN A 103 -13.26 -15.57 17.99
CA ASN A 103 -14.04 -16.69 17.46
C ASN A 103 -15.54 -16.38 17.36
N TYR A 104 -16.08 -15.52 18.22
CA TYR A 104 -17.46 -15.07 18.12
C TYR A 104 -17.74 -14.34 16.80
N PHE A 105 -16.82 -13.50 16.34
CA PHE A 105 -17.02 -12.71 15.11
C PHE A 105 -16.68 -13.45 13.82
N ILE A 106 -15.67 -14.30 13.83
CA ILE A 106 -15.10 -14.92 12.63
C ILE A 106 -15.62 -16.35 12.43
N GLY A 107 -16.00 -17.00 13.53
CA GLY A 107 -16.39 -18.41 13.55
C GLY A 107 -15.58 -19.21 14.55
N ILE A 108 -16.24 -20.24 15.08
CA ILE A 108 -15.70 -21.08 16.15
C ILE A 108 -14.43 -21.80 15.68
N GLY A 109 -13.35 -21.58 16.43
CA GLY A 109 -12.06 -22.22 16.18
C GLY A 109 -11.26 -21.64 15.02
N SER A 110 -11.60 -20.45 14.51
CA SER A 110 -10.83 -19.76 13.46
C SER A 110 -9.59 -19.05 14.02
N CYS A 111 -9.61 -18.65 15.29
CA CYS A 111 -8.57 -17.91 15.99
C CYS A 111 -8.06 -18.68 17.22
N VAL A 112 -6.76 -18.54 17.50
CA VAL A 112 -6.12 -18.94 18.75
C VAL A 112 -5.20 -17.81 19.22
N ALA A 113 -5.45 -17.28 20.43
CA ALA A 113 -4.65 -16.23 21.04
C ALA A 113 -3.57 -16.80 21.95
N GLN A 114 -2.34 -16.33 21.79
CA GLN A 114 -1.19 -16.65 22.63
C GLN A 114 -0.71 -15.37 23.32
N ILE A 115 -1.12 -15.19 24.57
CA ILE A 115 -0.78 -14.00 25.37
C ILE A 115 0.47 -14.28 26.18
N LYS A 116 1.42 -13.32 26.17
CA LYS A 116 2.63 -13.42 26.99
C LYS A 116 2.27 -13.18 28.45
N ARG A 117 2.63 -14.12 29.32
CA ARG A 117 2.44 -14.05 30.77
C ARG A 117 3.79 -13.93 31.46
N ASN A 118 3.81 -13.18 32.55
CA ASN A 118 4.97 -13.13 33.42
C ASN A 118 5.09 -14.46 34.17
N ARG A 119 6.25 -15.12 34.06
CA ARG A 119 6.51 -16.42 34.69
C ARG A 119 6.44 -16.37 36.22
N TYR A 120 6.76 -15.24 36.83
CA TYR A 120 6.82 -15.10 38.29
C TYR A 120 5.48 -14.68 38.90
N THR A 121 4.78 -13.72 38.27
CA THR A 121 3.52 -13.19 38.82
C THR A 121 2.27 -13.86 38.23
N GLY A 122 2.42 -14.65 37.17
CA GLY A 122 1.31 -15.26 36.42
C GLY A 122 0.43 -14.24 35.67
N ARG A 123 0.68 -12.94 35.82
CA ARG A 123 -0.12 -11.87 35.22
C ARG A 123 0.20 -11.74 33.73
N ASN A 124 -0.83 -11.41 32.94
CA ASN A 124 -0.67 -11.11 31.52
C ASN A 124 0.16 -9.84 31.34
N MET A 125 1.08 -9.84 30.37
CA MET A 125 1.95 -8.70 30.05
C MET A 125 1.27 -7.66 29.13
N GLY A 126 -0.02 -7.83 28.84
CA GLY A 126 -0.81 -6.90 28.02
C GLY A 126 -0.54 -6.99 26.51
N HIS A 127 0.15 -8.03 26.05
CA HIS A 127 0.41 -8.25 24.62
C HIS A 127 0.54 -9.73 24.28
N GLY A 128 0.38 -10.06 23.00
CA GLY A 128 0.41 -11.43 22.51
C GLY A 128 0.32 -11.54 21.00
N ILE A 129 0.25 -12.77 20.51
CA ILE A 129 0.11 -13.10 19.10
C ILE A 129 -1.22 -13.81 18.89
N LEU A 130 -1.98 -13.36 17.90
CA LEU A 130 -3.17 -14.03 17.40
C LEU A 130 -2.78 -14.86 16.19
N LYS A 131 -3.16 -16.14 16.20
CA LYS A 131 -2.99 -17.05 15.08
C LYS A 131 -4.35 -17.36 14.48
N PHE A 132 -4.51 -17.04 13.20
CA PHE A 132 -5.71 -17.37 12.45
C PHE A 132 -5.49 -18.60 11.56
N LYS A 133 -6.57 -19.33 11.30
CA LYS A 133 -6.58 -20.41 10.30
C LYS A 133 -6.45 -19.87 8.88
N LYS A 134 -7.17 -18.79 8.56
CA LYS A 134 -7.15 -18.13 7.25
C LYS A 134 -6.49 -16.75 7.33
N ALA A 135 -5.78 -16.37 6.27
CA ALA A 135 -5.19 -15.03 6.12
C ALA A 135 -6.26 -13.94 5.93
N GLU A 136 -7.38 -14.30 5.31
CA GLU A 136 -8.52 -13.41 5.08
C GLU A 136 -9.11 -12.96 6.42
N ASP A 137 -9.36 -13.91 7.33
CA ASP A 137 -9.85 -13.64 8.69
C ASP A 137 -8.92 -12.68 9.45
N ALA A 138 -7.60 -12.90 9.35
CA ALA A 138 -6.62 -12.01 9.96
C ALA A 138 -6.69 -10.58 9.36
N THR A 139 -6.89 -10.48 8.05
CA THR A 139 -7.02 -9.18 7.37
C THR A 139 -8.29 -8.45 7.80
N ILE A 140 -9.42 -9.18 7.89
CA ILE A 140 -10.70 -8.66 8.39
C ILE A 140 -10.54 -8.14 9.82
N VAL A 141 -9.90 -8.93 10.69
CA VAL A 141 -9.68 -8.56 12.09
C VAL A 141 -8.83 -7.30 12.20
N LEU A 142 -7.73 -7.25 11.46
CA LEU A 142 -6.83 -6.10 11.50
C LEU A 142 -7.52 -4.80 11.05
N LEU A 143 -8.39 -4.85 10.04
CA LEU A 143 -9.06 -3.67 9.50
C LEU A 143 -10.27 -3.24 10.32
N ASN A 144 -11.11 -4.19 10.74
CA ASN A 144 -12.40 -3.88 11.34
C ASN A 144 -12.36 -3.78 12.87
N TYR A 145 -11.41 -4.45 13.52
CA TYR A 145 -11.34 -4.56 14.98
C TYR A 145 -10.13 -3.82 15.58
N GLN A 146 -9.55 -2.89 14.83
CA GLN A 146 -8.53 -2.01 15.34
C GLN A 146 -9.11 -1.04 16.37
N GLY A 147 -8.50 -0.94 17.55
CA GLY A 147 -8.92 0.02 18.57
C GLY A 147 -10.15 -0.37 19.37
N ILE A 148 -10.67 -1.60 19.23
CA ILE A 148 -11.84 -2.03 19.98
C ILE A 148 -11.56 -2.07 21.48
N LYS A 149 -12.58 -1.76 22.28
CA LYS A 149 -12.48 -1.86 23.73
C LYS A 149 -12.65 -3.31 24.17
N LEU A 150 -11.64 -3.85 24.85
CA LEU A 150 -11.70 -5.19 25.44
C LEU A 150 -11.31 -5.08 26.93
N GLY A 151 -12.29 -5.32 27.79
CA GLY A 151 -12.17 -4.99 29.22
C GLY A 151 -12.13 -3.47 29.43
N GLU A 152 -11.11 -3.00 30.14
CA GLU A 152 -10.95 -1.57 30.45
C GLU A 152 -10.08 -0.81 29.42
N LYS A 153 -9.46 -1.52 28.47
CA LYS A 153 -8.49 -0.93 27.51
C LYS A 153 -8.90 -1.12 26.06
N ASN A 154 -8.40 -0.24 25.18
CA ASN A 154 -8.57 -0.36 23.73
C ASN A 154 -7.39 -1.11 23.12
N ILE A 155 -7.65 -2.20 22.42
CA ILE A 155 -6.60 -3.04 21.86
C ILE A 155 -6.01 -2.43 20.59
N ILE A 156 -4.74 -2.74 20.33
CA ILE A 156 -4.06 -2.33 19.10
C ILE A 156 -3.60 -3.59 18.39
N LEU A 157 -3.98 -3.74 17.12
CA LEU A 157 -3.59 -4.84 16.26
C LEU A 157 -2.54 -4.37 15.26
N THR A 158 -1.55 -5.23 15.02
CA THR A 158 -0.44 -4.99 14.09
C THR A 158 0.00 -6.30 13.43
N GLU A 159 0.85 -6.23 12.40
CA GLU A 159 1.52 -7.42 11.88
C GLU A 159 2.42 -8.06 12.94
N ALA A 160 2.42 -9.39 13.03
CA ALA A 160 3.34 -10.09 13.90
C ALA A 160 4.74 -10.18 13.28
N PHE A 161 5.78 -9.79 14.02
CA PHE A 161 7.18 -9.89 13.57
C PHE A 161 7.84 -11.21 13.95
N LYS A 162 8.77 -11.69 13.10
CA LYS A 162 9.47 -12.97 13.30
C LYS A 162 10.50 -12.90 14.42
N ASN A 163 11.26 -11.81 14.44
CA ASN A 163 12.38 -11.62 15.35
C ASN A 163 11.91 -10.98 16.66
N ASP A 164 12.17 -11.65 17.78
CA ASP A 164 11.85 -11.16 19.12
C ASP A 164 12.66 -9.89 19.48
N TYR A 165 13.80 -9.63 18.82
CA TYR A 165 14.58 -8.38 18.97
C TYR A 165 13.97 -7.18 18.25
N LEU A 166 13.14 -7.41 17.23
CA LEU A 166 12.19 -6.40 16.76
C LEU A 166 10.98 -6.44 17.69
N GLU A 167 11.21 -6.46 19.03
CA GLU A 167 10.15 -6.25 20.01
C GLU A 167 9.34 -5.10 19.46
N GLN A 168 8.06 -5.34 19.09
CA GLN A 168 7.20 -4.29 18.55
C GLN A 168 7.45 -3.10 19.42
N LYS A 169 8.14 -2.11 18.85
CA LYS A 169 8.77 -1.02 19.58
C LYS A 169 7.84 -0.69 20.73
N LYS A 170 8.24 -0.91 21.98
CA LYS A 170 7.37 -0.66 23.16
C LYS A 170 6.74 0.75 23.10
N HIS A 171 7.34 1.62 22.29
CA HIS A 171 6.83 2.88 21.78
C HIS A 171 5.43 2.82 21.12
N ILE A 172 5.03 1.83 20.31
CA ILE A 172 3.66 1.74 19.75
C ILE A 172 2.62 1.63 20.87
N CYS A 173 2.92 0.84 21.89
CA CYS A 173 2.09 0.69 23.09
C CYS A 173 2.08 1.98 23.94
N ASN A 174 3.19 2.73 23.95
CA ASN A 174 3.37 3.95 24.73
C ASN A 174 2.91 5.23 24.00
N ILE A 175 2.58 5.18 22.70
CA ILE A 175 2.16 6.37 21.91
C ILE A 175 0.73 6.82 22.28
N TYR A 176 -0.14 5.90 22.73
CA TYR A 176 -1.47 6.26 23.23
C TYR A 176 -1.46 6.43 24.75
N LYS A 177 -0.86 7.52 25.24
CA LYS A 177 -1.34 8.10 26.50
C LYS A 177 -2.55 8.97 26.16
N PRO A 178 -3.75 8.69 26.70
CA PRO A 178 -4.86 9.63 26.52
C PRO A 178 -4.42 11.01 27.07
N PRO A 179 -4.81 12.11 26.42
CA PRO A 179 -4.56 13.43 26.98
C PRO A 179 -5.21 13.50 28.37
N THR A 180 -4.41 13.93 29.35
CA THR A 180 -4.81 14.16 30.75
C THR A 180 -5.85 15.25 30.87
#